data_AF-A0A7R9L5D1-F1
#
_entry.id   AF-A0A7R9L5D1-F1
#
_cell.length_a   1.000
_cell.length_b   1.000
_cell.length_c   1.000
_cell.angle_alpha   90.00
_cell.angle_beta   90.00
_cell.angle_gamma   90.00
#
_symmetry.space_group_name_H-M   'P 1'
#
loop_
_entity.id
_entity.type
_entity.pdbx_description
1 polymer ?
#
loop_
_entity_poly.entity_id
_entity_poly.type
_entity_poly.pdbx_seq_one_letter_code
_entity_poly.pdbx_strand_id
1 'polypeptide(L)'
;MSYQQCLFNFGRTPFKFPPFSAFETFNSKGYLSDSDKIILPKHIKLKFLQSSSTREDSCTLCCDGTSTIQLIPCLHSKICSDCALQLDICPFCRSEIIERREMNASERTER
;
A
#
# COMPACT_ATOMS: atom_id res chain seq x y z
N MET A 1 10.35 16.59 -12.43
CA MET A 1 10.88 16.43 -11.06
C MET A 1 11.96 15.35 -11.10
N SER A 2 13.22 15.70 -10.78
CA SER A 2 14.33 14.74 -10.76
C SER A 2 14.24 13.89 -9.49
N TYR A 3 14.15 12.57 -9.63
CA TYR A 3 14.17 11.66 -8.49
C TYR A 3 15.51 11.77 -7.75
N GLN A 4 15.47 12.25 -6.51
CA GLN A 4 16.64 12.31 -5.65
C GLN A 4 16.88 10.92 -5.04
N GLN A 5 18.05 10.36 -5.28
CA GLN A 5 18.46 9.10 -4.64
C GLN A 5 19.19 9.43 -3.33
N CYS A 6 18.76 8.81 -2.23
CA CYS A 6 19.42 8.94 -0.93
C CYS A 6 19.99 7.59 -0.50
N LEU A 7 21.22 7.60 0.01
CA LEU A 7 21.86 6.43 0.59
C LEU A 7 21.57 6.40 2.09
N PHE A 8 20.84 5.38 2.53
CA PHE A 8 20.56 5.15 3.95
C PHE A 8 21.50 4.08 4.51
N ASN A 9 22.07 4.36 5.67
CA ASN A 9 22.78 3.34 6.46
C ASN A 9 21.78 2.76 7.46
N PHE A 10 21.41 1.49 7.33
CA PHE A 10 20.56 0.76 8.29
C PHE A 10 21.37 0.01 9.35
N GLY A 11 22.58 0.49 9.65
CA GLY A 11 23.53 -0.14 10.56
C GLY A 11 24.41 -1.19 9.88
N ARG A 12 24.72 -0.98 8.59
CA ARG A 12 25.80 -1.69 7.89
C ARG A 12 27.17 -1.24 8.39
N THR A 13 27.30 0.04 8.72
CA THR A 13 28.45 0.64 9.40
C THR A 13 27.98 1.39 10.65
N PRO A 14 28.85 1.66 11.64
CA PRO A 14 28.48 2.46 12.81
C PRO A 14 27.88 3.81 12.42
N PHE A 15 26.82 4.24 13.10
CA PHE A 15 26.18 5.53 12.82
C PHE A 15 27.10 6.68 13.20
N LYS A 16 27.20 7.68 12.32
CA LYS A 16 27.93 8.93 12.61
C LYS A 16 27.29 9.70 13.77
N PHE A 17 25.96 9.63 13.87
CA PHE A 17 25.16 10.23 14.93
C PHE A 17 24.19 9.17 15.48
N PRO A 18 24.65 8.28 16.36
CA PRO A 18 23.76 7.31 16.99
C PRO A 18 22.78 8.02 17.93
N PRO A 19 21.57 7.50 18.14
CA PRO A 19 20.66 8.03 19.15
C PRO A 19 21.24 7.86 20.55
N PHE A 20 20.82 8.72 21.49
CA PHE A 20 21.31 8.71 22.87
C PHE A 20 20.78 7.54 23.71
N SER A 21 19.68 6.90 23.29
CA SER A 21 19.14 5.70 23.91
C SER A 21 19.78 4.44 23.33
N ALA A 22 19.66 3.32 24.06
CA ALA A 22 19.97 2.02 23.49
C ALA A 22 19.17 1.81 22.20
N PHE A 23 19.85 1.39 21.13
CA PHE A 23 19.25 1.14 19.83
C PHE A 23 19.84 -0.13 19.23
N GLU A 24 19.05 -0.79 18.40
CA GLU A 24 19.44 -1.99 17.68
C GLU A 24 19.45 -1.68 16.18
N THR A 25 20.43 -2.21 15.45
CA THR A 25 20.52 -2.02 14.00
C THR A 25 19.63 -3.02 13.28
N PHE A 26 19.25 -2.73 12.02
CA PHE A 26 18.46 -3.66 11.22
C PHE A 26 19.16 -5.01 11.10
N ASN A 27 20.48 -5.04 10.93
CA ASN A 27 21.25 -6.29 10.86
C ASN A 27 21.29 -7.07 12.17
N SER A 28 21.02 -6.43 13.32
CA SER A 28 21.04 -7.10 14.64
C SER A 28 19.74 -7.81 15.00
N LYS A 29 18.61 -7.43 14.38
CA LYS A 29 17.28 -8.02 14.64
C LYS A 29 16.52 -8.48 13.40
N GLY A 30 16.89 -8.01 12.22
CA GLY A 30 16.31 -8.43 10.96
C GLY A 30 16.70 -9.87 10.66
N TYR A 31 15.77 -10.79 10.93
CA TYR A 31 15.90 -12.19 10.57
C TYR A 31 15.01 -12.49 9.36
N LEU A 32 15.60 -13.16 8.37
CA LEU A 32 14.87 -13.76 7.26
C LEU A 32 15.08 -15.27 7.34
N SER A 33 14.01 -16.03 7.11
CA SER A 33 14.13 -17.49 6.97
C SER A 33 14.92 -17.84 5.70
N ASP A 34 15.46 -19.04 5.60
CA ASP A 34 16.19 -19.45 4.40
C ASP A 34 15.31 -19.45 3.15
N SER A 35 13.98 -19.68 3.30
CA SER A 35 13.01 -19.49 2.23
C SER A 35 12.86 -18.02 1.80
N ASP A 36 12.91 -17.07 2.73
CA ASP A 36 12.74 -15.64 2.42
C ASP A 36 14.01 -15.00 1.85
N LYS A 37 15.17 -15.62 2.05
CA LYS A 37 16.45 -15.19 1.46
C LYS A 37 16.55 -15.50 -0.05
N ILE A 38 15.62 -16.28 -0.60
CA ILE A 38 15.65 -16.69 -2.00
C ILE A 38 15.27 -15.51 -2.89
N ILE A 39 16.26 -14.93 -3.56
CA ILE A 39 16.02 -13.94 -4.61
C ILE A 39 15.62 -14.68 -5.88
N LEU A 40 14.32 -14.70 -6.18
CA LEU A 40 13.81 -15.31 -7.40
C LEU A 40 14.38 -14.61 -8.66
N PRO A 41 14.81 -15.38 -9.68
CA PRO A 41 15.14 -14.82 -10.98
C PRO A 41 14.01 -13.94 -11.51
N LYS A 42 14.36 -12.81 -12.15
CA LYS A 42 13.40 -11.77 -12.58
C LYS A 42 12.18 -12.34 -13.32
N HIS A 43 12.39 -13.28 -14.24
CA HIS A 43 11.30 -13.87 -15.03
C HIS A 43 10.35 -14.75 -14.19
N ILE A 44 10.85 -15.44 -13.15
CA ILE A 44 10.04 -16.23 -12.23
C ILE A 44 9.25 -15.31 -11.31
N LYS A 45 9.91 -14.28 -10.76
CA LYS A 45 9.28 -13.26 -9.93
C LYS A 45 8.14 -12.55 -10.67
N LEU A 46 8.36 -12.16 -11.94
CA LEU A 46 7.33 -11.53 -12.77
C LEU A 46 6.14 -12.47 -13.03
N LYS A 47 6.38 -13.75 -13.33
CA LYS A 47 5.30 -14.73 -13.48
C LYS A 47 4.49 -14.90 -12.20
N PHE A 48 5.15 -14.96 -11.04
CA PHE A 48 4.50 -15.05 -9.75
C PHE A 48 3.63 -13.81 -9.46
N LEU A 49 4.17 -12.62 -9.74
CA LEU A 49 3.43 -11.35 -9.58
C LEU A 49 2.24 -11.23 -10.55
N GLN A 50 2.36 -11.76 -11.76
CA GLN A 50 1.26 -11.84 -12.72
C GLN A 50 0.17 -12.82 -12.28
N SER A 51 0.55 -13.92 -11.61
CA SER A 51 -0.42 -14.86 -11.03
C SER A 51 -1.08 -14.34 -9.76
N SER A 52 -0.41 -13.46 -9.01
CA SER A 52 -1.02 -12.71 -7.90
C SER A 52 -1.77 -11.51 -8.47
N SER A 53 -2.79 -11.76 -9.28
CA SER A 53 -3.71 -10.70 -9.71
C SER A 53 -4.45 -10.20 -8.46
N THR A 54 -4.04 -9.03 -7.95
CA THR A 54 -4.91 -8.23 -7.08
C THR A 54 -6.20 -8.04 -7.83
N ARG A 55 -7.31 -8.52 -7.26
CA ARG A 55 -8.61 -8.45 -7.92
C ARG A 55 -8.85 -7.01 -8.34
N GLU A 56 -9.31 -6.79 -9.58
CA GLU A 56 -9.52 -5.44 -10.12
C GLU A 56 -10.53 -4.63 -9.29
N ASP A 57 -11.37 -5.32 -8.51
CA ASP A 57 -12.33 -4.75 -7.57
C ASP A 57 -11.80 -4.61 -6.13
N SER A 58 -10.49 -4.76 -5.90
CA SER A 58 -9.88 -4.54 -4.58
C SER A 58 -9.77 -3.06 -4.23
N CYS A 59 -9.81 -2.76 -2.93
CA CYS A 59 -9.65 -1.42 -2.40
C CYS A 59 -8.21 -0.95 -2.63
N THR A 60 -8.06 0.25 -3.19
CA THR A 60 -6.74 0.85 -3.47
C THR A 60 -5.95 1.29 -2.24
N LEU A 61 -6.57 1.27 -1.05
CA LEU A 61 -5.92 1.70 0.20
C LEU A 61 -5.38 0.51 1.00
N CYS A 62 -6.20 -0.51 1.24
CA CYS A 62 -5.77 -1.70 1.96
C CYS A 62 -5.28 -2.84 1.04
N CYS A 63 -5.57 -2.77 -0.27
CA CYS A 63 -5.27 -3.81 -1.26
C CYS A 63 -5.84 -5.20 -0.90
N ASP A 64 -6.88 -5.25 -0.07
CA ASP A 64 -7.46 -6.48 0.49
C ASP A 64 -8.98 -6.52 0.30
N GLY A 65 -9.71 -5.65 1.01
CA GLY A 65 -11.18 -5.58 0.94
C GLY A 65 -11.71 -5.19 -0.44
N THR A 66 -12.95 -5.58 -0.76
CA THR A 66 -13.61 -5.21 -2.03
C THR A 66 -14.06 -3.75 -2.04
N SER A 67 -13.88 -3.08 -3.16
CA SER A 67 -14.29 -1.70 -3.42
C SER A 67 -15.81 -1.62 -3.57
N THR A 68 -16.50 -1.29 -2.49
CA THR A 68 -17.97 -1.26 -2.41
C THR A 68 -18.53 0.13 -2.14
N ILE A 69 -17.70 1.12 -1.79
CA ILE A 69 -18.19 2.46 -1.40
C ILE A 69 -17.90 3.49 -2.48
N GLN A 70 -18.93 4.26 -2.86
CA GLN A 70 -18.83 5.49 -3.63
C GLN A 70 -18.91 6.73 -2.73
N LEU A 71 -17.97 7.66 -2.92
CA LEU A 71 -17.93 8.93 -2.20
C LEU A 71 -18.73 10.01 -2.94
N ILE A 72 -19.63 10.70 -2.25
CA ILE A 72 -20.42 11.82 -2.81
C ILE A 72 -19.84 13.15 -2.27
N PRO A 73 -19.65 14.18 -3.13
CA PRO A 73 -20.12 14.33 -4.51
C PRO A 73 -19.13 13.90 -5.60
N CYS A 74 -17.91 13.47 -5.25
CA CYS A 74 -16.85 13.25 -6.23
C CYS A 74 -16.92 11.93 -7.03
N LEU A 75 -17.82 11.03 -6.66
CA LEU A 75 -18.16 9.75 -7.31
C LEU A 75 -17.03 8.71 -7.37
N HIS A 76 -15.91 8.92 -6.66
CA HIS A 76 -14.83 7.92 -6.60
C HIS A 76 -15.25 6.70 -5.78
N SER A 77 -14.99 5.50 -6.30
CA SER A 77 -15.51 4.24 -5.74
C SER A 77 -14.49 3.11 -5.51
N LYS A 78 -13.19 3.41 -5.49
CA LYS A 78 -12.11 2.40 -5.37
C LYS A 78 -11.70 2.09 -3.92
N ILE A 79 -12.68 2.11 -3.01
CA ILE A 79 -12.46 2.01 -1.55
C ILE A 79 -13.46 1.03 -0.92
N CYS A 80 -13.01 0.21 0.03
CA CYS A 80 -13.88 -0.67 0.82
C CYS A 80 -14.60 0.08 1.95
N SER A 81 -15.58 -0.56 2.59
CA SER A 81 -16.32 0.00 3.73
C SER A 81 -15.40 0.51 4.84
N ASP A 82 -14.44 -0.32 5.26
CA ASP A 82 -13.62 -0.05 6.44
C ASP A 82 -12.68 1.13 6.21
N CYS A 83 -12.07 1.20 5.02
CA CYS A 83 -11.21 2.31 4.65
C CYS A 83 -12.01 3.60 4.43
N ALA A 84 -13.24 3.51 3.91
CA ALA A 84 -14.08 4.69 3.70
C ALA A 84 -14.47 5.38 5.01
N LEU A 85 -14.63 4.62 6.10
CA LEU A 85 -14.95 5.15 7.43
C LEU A 85 -13.80 5.92 8.07
N GLN A 86 -12.55 5.66 7.66
CA GLN A 86 -11.36 6.33 8.20
C GLN A 86 -11.01 7.64 7.48
N LEU A 87 -11.80 8.04 6.47
CA LEU A 87 -11.51 9.18 5.61
C LEU A 87 -12.52 10.30 5.81
N ASP A 88 -12.03 11.51 6.07
CA ASP A 88 -12.86 12.73 6.06
C ASP A 88 -12.86 13.42 4.68
N ILE A 89 -11.82 13.17 3.89
CA ILE A 89 -11.58 13.79 2.58
C ILE A 89 -11.28 12.68 1.57
N CYS A 90 -11.77 12.82 0.34
CA CYS A 90 -11.49 11.88 -0.74
C CYS A 90 -9.99 11.81 -1.05
N PRO A 91 -9.36 10.63 -1.02
CA PRO A 91 -7.91 10.49 -1.25
C PRO A 91 -7.50 10.72 -2.71
N PHE A 92 -8.45 10.65 -3.66
CA PHE A 92 -8.17 10.80 -5.10
C PHE A 92 -8.24 12.25 -5.57
N CYS A 93 -9.25 13.00 -5.14
CA CYS A 93 -9.50 14.37 -5.61
C CYS A 93 -9.47 15.44 -4.52
N ARG A 94 -9.28 15.04 -3.25
CA ARG A 94 -9.23 15.92 -2.08
C ARG A 94 -10.51 16.72 -1.80
N SER A 95 -11.65 16.32 -2.38
CA SER A 95 -12.96 16.90 -2.07
C SER A 95 -13.48 16.37 -0.73
N GLU A 96 -14.22 17.21 0.00
CA GLU A 96 -14.92 16.80 1.23
C GLU A 96 -15.94 15.68 0.94
N ILE A 97 -16.03 14.72 1.87
CA ILE A 97 -16.96 13.60 1.78
C ILE A 97 -18.25 13.97 2.50
N ILE A 98 -19.33 14.14 1.74
CA ILE A 98 -20.66 14.44 2.29
C ILE A 98 -21.41 13.16 2.64
N GLU A 99 -21.36 12.16 1.76
CA GLU A 99 -22.07 10.89 1.92
C GLU A 99 -21.22 9.73 1.37
N ARG A 100 -21.37 8.55 1.99
CA ARG A 100 -20.75 7.30 1.57
C ARG A 100 -21.85 6.34 1.17
N ARG A 101 -21.93 6.00 -0.12
CA ARG A 101 -22.98 5.14 -0.67
C ARG A 101 -22.40 3.77 -1.00
N GLU A 102 -23.06 2.71 -0.54
CA GLU A 102 -22.75 1.35 -0.97
C GLU A 102 -23.20 1.12 -2.41
N MET A 103 -22.31 0.57 -3.24
CA MET A 103 -22.56 0.21 -4.62
C MET A 103 -22.90 -1.27 -4.73
N ASN A 104 -24.01 -1.58 -5.38
CA ASN A 104 -24.36 -2.95 -5.72
C ASN A 104 -23.48 -3.47 -6.85
N ALA A 105 -23.30 -4.80 -6.94
CA ALA A 105 -22.48 -5.44 -7.97
C ALA A 105 -22.91 -5.08 -9.42
N SER A 106 -24.17 -4.71 -9.63
CA SER A 106 -24.74 -4.28 -10.91
C SER A 106 -24.34 -2.86 -11.34
N GLU A 107 -23.81 -2.03 -10.44
CA GLU A 107 -23.51 -0.61 -10.69
C GLU A 107 -22.02 -0.33 -10.90
N ARG A 108 -21.17 -1.37 -10.85
CA ARG A 108 -19.72 -1.31 -11.08
C ARG A 108 -19.41 -1.12 -12.57
N THR A 109 -19.90 -0.03 -13.16
CA THR A 109 -19.54 0.33 -14.54
C THR A 109 -18.22 1.08 -14.55
N GLU A 110 -17.29 0.58 -15.37
CA GLU A 110 -15.93 1.05 -15.58
C GLU A 110 -15.89 2.52 -16.04
N ARG A 111 -15.74 3.41 -15.05
CA ARG A 111 -15.13 4.75 -15.03
C ARG A 111 -13.63 4.84 -15.28
#